data_AF-A0A0G0D942-F1
#
_entry.id   AF-A0A0G0D942-F1
#
_cell.length_a   1.000
_cell.length_b   1.000
_cell.length_c   1.000
_cell.angle_alpha   90.00
_cell.angle_beta   90.00
_cell.angle_gamma   90.00
#
_symmetry.space_group_name_H-M   'P 1'
#
loop_
_entity.id
_entity.type
_entity.pdbx_description
1 polymer ?
#
loop_
_entity_poly.entity_id
_entity_poly.type
_entity_poly.pdbx_seq_one_letter_code
_entity_poly.pdbx_strand_id
1 'polypeptide(L)'
;MNWLIIAIFAYLILALVNLADKFLLDKIVPSAKTYTFLVSILGLIVLLAAPWALHWPGFYWLVINLIVGAIFPFALLLLYRALKLGDTSKIIPLIGGAIPVFTISLSILFLGDLS
;
A
#
# COMPACT_ATOMS: atom_id res chain seq x y z
N MET A 1 -22.88 12.12 7.11
CA MET A 1 -21.78 13.06 7.46
C MET A 1 -20.92 12.49 8.60
N ASN A 2 -20.20 11.39 8.35
CA ASN A 2 -19.21 10.79 9.27
C ASN A 2 -17.85 10.56 8.57
N TRP A 3 -17.76 10.90 7.29
CA TRP A 3 -16.61 10.62 6.44
C TRP A 3 -15.36 11.40 6.88
N LEU A 4 -15.53 12.64 7.38
CA LEU A 4 -14.41 13.46 7.82
C LEU A 4 -13.73 12.85 9.05
N ILE A 5 -14.53 12.38 10.02
CA ILE A 5 -14.01 11.72 11.23
C ILE A 5 -13.29 10.44 10.84
N ILE A 6 -13.90 9.61 9.99
CA ILE A 6 -13.28 8.37 9.48
C ILE A 6 -11.96 8.69 8.77
N ALA A 7 -11.92 9.73 7.93
CA ALA A 7 -10.71 10.13 7.22
C ALA A 7 -9.60 10.57 8.20
N ILE A 8 -9.91 11.40 9.19
CA ILE A 8 -8.93 11.83 10.21
C ILE A 8 -8.33 10.62 10.93
N PHE A 9 -9.17 9.66 11.37
CA PHE A 9 -8.69 8.45 12.01
C PHE A 9 -7.87 7.56 11.07
N ALA A 10 -8.27 7.42 9.81
CA ALA A 10 -7.51 6.67 8.81
C ALA A 10 -6.12 7.29 8.60
N TYR A 11 -6.01 8.61 8.47
CA TYR A 11 -4.73 9.30 8.34
C TYR A 11 -3.88 9.20 9.61
N LEU A 12 -4.49 9.22 10.81
CA LEU A 12 -3.78 9.00 12.07
C LEU A 12 -3.18 7.60 12.13
N ILE A 13 -3.97 6.57 11.82
CA ILE A 13 -3.50 5.18 11.77
C ILE A 13 -2.39 5.04 10.73
N LEU A 14 -2.57 5.63 9.54
CA LEU A 14 -1.56 5.59 8.49
C LEU A 14 -0.24 6.25 8.92
N ALA A 15 -0.30 7.36 9.66
CA ALA A 15 0.90 8.00 10.22
C ALA A 15 1.61 7.10 11.23
N LEU A 16 0.85 6.43 12.12
CA LEU A 16 1.41 5.47 13.07
C LEU A 16 2.05 4.27 12.39
N VAL A 17 1.42 3.71 11.35
CA VAL A 17 1.96 2.60 10.56
C VAL A 17 3.29 3.02 9.90
N ASN A 18 3.35 4.18 9.24
CA ASN A 18 4.58 4.66 8.61
C ASN A 18 5.73 4.88 9.62
N LEU A 19 5.40 5.34 10.83
CA LEU A 19 6.39 5.50 11.90
C LEU A 19 6.88 4.14 12.41
N ALA A 20 5.97 3.17 12.59
CA ALA A 20 6.30 1.81 12.99
C ALA A 20 7.15 1.11 11.93
N ASP A 21 6.79 1.19 10.65
CA ASP A 21 7.55 0.61 9.54
C ASP A 21 8.98 1.16 9.50
N LYS A 22 9.14 2.48 9.65
CA LYS A 22 10.47 3.10 9.75
C LYS A 22 11.25 2.61 10.95
N PHE A 23 10.63 2.56 12.13
CA PHE A 23 11.26 2.07 13.35
C PHE A 23 11.73 0.61 13.21
N LEU A 24 10.88 -0.26 12.65
CA LEU A 24 11.20 -1.66 12.40
C LEU A 24 12.35 -1.80 11.41
N LEU A 25 12.36 -1.01 10.33
CA LEU A 25 13.43 -0.99 9.34
C LEU A 25 14.76 -0.46 9.90
N ASP A 26 14.74 0.50 10.81
CA ASP A 26 15.96 1.07 11.39
C ASP A 26 16.53 0.23 12.53
N LYS A 27 15.69 -0.46 13.32
CA LYS A 27 16.09 -1.12 14.57
C LYS A 27 16.01 -2.64 14.59
N ILE A 28 15.12 -3.25 13.81
CA ILE A 28 14.83 -4.70 13.92
C ILE A 28 15.23 -5.45 12.65
N VAL A 29 14.75 -5.00 11.49
CA VAL A 29 14.97 -5.66 10.20
C VAL A 29 15.60 -4.67 9.22
N PRO A 30 16.94 -4.50 9.25
CA PRO A 30 17.63 -3.50 8.43
C PRO A 30 17.55 -3.78 6.93
N SER A 31 17.22 -5.00 6.52
CA SER A 31 17.05 -5.33 5.11
C SER A 31 15.63 -5.01 4.64
N ALA A 32 15.49 -3.96 3.82
CA ALA A 32 14.21 -3.60 3.19
C ALA A 32 13.61 -4.76 2.38
N LYS A 33 14.46 -5.61 1.76
CA LYS A 33 14.00 -6.82 1.04
C LYS A 33 13.35 -7.82 1.99
N THR A 34 14.00 -8.11 3.11
CA THR A 34 13.51 -9.06 4.11
C THR A 34 12.21 -8.56 4.74
N TYR A 35 12.17 -7.26 5.06
CA TYR A 35 10.97 -6.64 5.61
C TYR A 35 9.79 -6.68 4.63
N THR A 36 10.03 -6.34 3.35
CA THR A 36 9.01 -6.46 2.30
C THR A 36 8.44 -7.87 2.19
N PHE A 37 9.31 -8.89 2.24
CA PHE A 37 8.91 -10.28 2.17
C PHE A 37 8.02 -10.68 3.36
N LEU A 38 8.40 -10.27 4.58
CA LEU A 38 7.60 -10.52 5.78
C LEU A 38 6.22 -9.88 5.69
N VAL A 39 6.14 -8.60 5.34
CA VAL A 39 4.86 -7.87 5.19
C VAL A 39 4.01 -8.49 4.08
N SER A 40 4.62 -8.93 2.97
CA SER A 40 3.91 -9.57 1.86
C SER A 40 3.33 -10.93 2.27
N ILE A 41 4.07 -11.73 3.05
CA ILE A 41 3.55 -13.00 3.60
C ILE A 41 2.41 -12.74 4.57
N LEU A 42 2.53 -11.76 5.45
CA LEU A 42 1.45 -11.40 6.36
C LEU A 42 0.19 -10.99 5.61
N GLY A 43 0.33 -10.31 4.46
CA GLY A 43 -0.79 -9.99 3.57
C GLY A 43 -1.53 -11.22 3.04
N LEU A 44 -0.87 -12.37 2.89
CA LEU A 44 -1.51 -13.62 2.45
C LEU A 44 -2.49 -14.19 3.49
N ILE A 45 -2.50 -13.68 4.73
CA ILE A 45 -3.46 -14.11 5.74
C ILE A 45 -4.92 -13.85 5.32
N VAL A 46 -5.14 -12.90 4.39
CA VAL A 46 -6.45 -12.65 3.79
C VAL A 46 -7.02 -13.89 3.08
N LEU A 47 -6.17 -14.78 2.58
CA LEU A 47 -6.60 -16.05 1.97
C LEU A 47 -7.28 -16.96 2.99
N LEU A 48 -6.93 -16.87 4.27
CA LEU A 48 -7.63 -17.59 5.34
C LEU A 48 -9.03 -17.01 5.58
N ALA A 49 -9.22 -15.70 5.40
CA ALA A 49 -10.53 -15.07 5.52
C ALA A 49 -11.39 -15.23 4.25
N ALA A 50 -10.80 -15.69 3.13
CA ALA A 50 -11.46 -15.79 1.84
C ALA A 50 -12.80 -16.54 1.84
N PRO A 51 -12.97 -17.72 2.46
CA PRO A 51 -14.22 -18.45 2.36
C PRO A 51 -15.40 -17.81 3.11
N TRP A 52 -15.14 -16.88 4.05
CA TRP A 52 -16.20 -16.19 4.80
C TRP A 52 -16.41 -14.75 4.35
N ALA A 53 -15.36 -14.07 3.90
CA ALA A 53 -15.37 -12.63 3.62
C ALA A 53 -15.35 -12.29 2.13
N LEU A 54 -14.92 -13.22 1.25
CA LEU A 54 -14.81 -12.95 -0.19
C LEU A 54 -15.87 -13.68 -1.00
N HIS A 55 -16.42 -13.00 -2.00
CA HIS A 55 -17.24 -13.59 -3.05
C HIS A 55 -16.36 -13.97 -4.23
N TRP A 56 -16.77 -14.99 -4.99
CA TRP A 56 -16.04 -15.41 -6.18
C TRP A 56 -16.11 -14.32 -7.27
N PRO A 57 -14.97 -13.75 -7.71
CA PRO A 57 -14.96 -12.65 -8.67
C PRO A 57 -15.01 -13.14 -10.14
N GLY A 58 -14.97 -14.45 -10.39
CA GLY A 58 -14.77 -15.02 -11.73
C GLY A 58 -13.29 -15.20 -12.09
N PHE A 59 -13.00 -16.09 -13.04
CA PHE A 59 -11.62 -16.45 -13.40
C PHE A 59 -10.82 -15.28 -13.97
N TYR A 60 -11.45 -14.45 -14.81
CA TYR A 60 -10.81 -13.27 -15.40
C TYR A 60 -10.33 -12.27 -14.33
N TRP A 61 -11.22 -11.87 -13.43
CA TRP A 61 -10.88 -10.94 -12.34
C TRP A 61 -9.95 -11.56 -11.31
N LEU A 62 -10.02 -12.86 -11.08
CA LEU A 62 -9.06 -13.56 -10.23
C LEU A 62 -7.63 -13.42 -10.78
N VAL A 63 -7.42 -13.65 -12.07
CA VAL A 63 -6.08 -13.51 -12.68
C VAL A 63 -5.58 -12.06 -12.56
N ILE A 64 -6.44 -11.07 -12.83
CA ILE A 64 -6.08 -9.65 -12.67
C ILE A 64 -5.69 -9.34 -11.22
N ASN A 65 -6.49 -9.77 -10.24
CA ASN A 65 -6.21 -9.55 -8.83
C ASN A 65 -4.89 -10.20 -8.39
N LEU A 66 -4.58 -11.40 -8.90
CA LEU A 66 -3.29 -12.05 -8.63
C LEU A 66 -2.12 -11.29 -9.24
N ILE A 67 -2.26 -10.75 -10.46
CA ILE A 67 -1.21 -9.93 -11.10
C ILE A 67 -0.98 -8.65 -10.29
N VAL A 68 -2.04 -7.94 -9.92
CA VAL A 68 -1.94 -6.73 -9.08
C VAL A 68 -1.28 -7.07 -7.73
N GLY A 69 -1.71 -8.16 -7.10
CA GLY A 69 -1.12 -8.66 -5.86
C GLY A 69 0.35 -9.05 -5.99
N ALA A 70 0.78 -9.59 -7.13
CA ALA A 70 2.18 -9.92 -7.39
C ALA A 70 3.06 -8.69 -7.64
N ILE A 71 2.50 -7.61 -8.20
CA ILE A 71 3.19 -6.34 -8.43
C ILE A 71 3.34 -5.54 -7.13
N PHE A 72 2.37 -5.62 -6.23
CA PHE A 72 2.32 -4.81 -5.00
C PHE A 72 3.57 -4.92 -4.10
N PRO A 73 4.17 -6.11 -3.85
CA PRO A 73 5.43 -6.24 -3.12
C PRO A 73 6.59 -5.41 -3.71
N PHE A 74 6.63 -5.20 -5.03
CA PHE A 74 7.66 -4.36 -5.63
C PHE A 74 7.47 -2.88 -5.26
N ALA A 75 6.22 -2.41 -5.18
CA ALA A 75 5.92 -1.07 -4.70
C ALA A 75 6.32 -0.91 -3.21
N LEU A 76 6.00 -1.89 -2.37
CA LEU A 76 6.43 -1.91 -0.97
C LEU A 76 7.97 -1.89 -0.83
N LEU A 77 8.68 -2.66 -1.66
CA LEU A 77 10.15 -2.66 -1.65
C LEU A 77 10.72 -1.27 -1.92
N LEU A 78 10.17 -0.55 -2.90
CA LEU A 78 10.60 0.81 -3.22
C LEU A 78 10.26 1.78 -2.08
N LEU A 79 9.07 1.68 -1.50
CA LEU A 79 8.66 2.47 -0.33
C LEU A 79 9.62 2.26 0.85
N TYR A 80 9.89 1.01 1.22
CA TYR A 80 10.76 0.68 2.35
C TYR A 80 12.22 1.05 2.10
N ARG A 81 12.70 0.98 0.85
CA ARG A 81 14.00 1.53 0.48
C ARG A 81 14.05 3.04 0.65
N ALA A 82 13.03 3.75 0.19
CA ALA A 82 12.95 5.19 0.36
C ALA A 82 12.96 5.53 1.86
N LEU A 83 12.06 4.93 2.64
CA LEU A 83 11.98 5.12 4.09
C LEU A 83 13.30 4.82 4.80
N LYS A 84 14.05 3.80 4.37
CA LYS A 84 15.37 3.51 4.95
C LYS A 84 16.40 4.61 4.65
N LEU A 85 16.38 5.17 3.45
CA LEU A 85 17.40 6.11 2.98
C LEU A 85 17.17 7.57 3.38
N GLY A 86 15.94 7.98 3.70
CA GLY A 86 15.65 9.37 4.07
C GLY A 86 14.66 9.53 5.22
N ASP A 87 14.30 10.78 5.48
CA ASP A 87 13.42 11.16 6.59
C ASP A 87 11.96 10.85 6.25
N THR A 88 11.28 10.11 7.12
CA THR A 88 9.85 9.79 6.98
C THR A 88 8.99 11.04 6.79
N SER A 89 9.33 12.15 7.46
CA SER A 89 8.63 13.43 7.38
C SER A 89 8.71 14.11 6.01
N LYS A 90 9.63 13.69 5.14
CA LYS A 90 9.78 14.21 3.76
C LYS A 90 9.25 13.23 2.73
N ILE A 91 9.57 11.95 2.93
CA ILE A 91 9.26 10.88 1.97
C ILE A 91 7.75 10.61 1.91
N ILE A 92 7.09 10.51 3.07
CA ILE A 92 5.65 10.21 3.12
C ILE A 92 4.82 11.33 2.46
N PRO A 93 5.03 12.62 2.73
CA PRO A 93 4.31 13.69 2.02
C PRO A 93 4.59 13.69 0.50
N LEU A 94 5.82 13.43 0.08
CA LEU A 94 6.18 13.36 -1.33
C LEU A 94 5.39 12.25 -2.05
N ILE A 95 5.38 11.05 -1.48
CA ILE A 95 4.63 9.90 -2.02
C ILE A 95 3.13 10.19 -1.98
N GLY A 96 2.63 10.70 -0.85
CA GLY A 96 1.22 11.05 -0.67
C GLY A 96 0.72 12.10 -1.66
N GLY A 97 1.55 13.07 -2.04
CA GLY A 97 1.22 14.04 -3.09
C GLY A 97 1.36 13.49 -4.51
N ALA A 98 2.29 12.56 -4.74
CA ALA A 98 2.49 11.94 -6.04
C ALA A 98 1.36 10.96 -6.41
N ILE A 99 0.82 10.21 -5.44
CA ILE A 99 -0.23 9.22 -5.68
C ILE A 99 -1.44 9.82 -6.43
N PRO A 100 -2.09 10.91 -5.96
CA PRO A 100 -3.20 11.53 -6.69
C PRO A 100 -2.85 11.97 -8.11
N VAL A 101 -1.64 12.52 -8.32
CA VAL A 101 -1.19 12.98 -9.64
C VAL A 101 -1.11 11.80 -10.61
N PHE A 102 -0.48 10.69 -10.20
CA PHE A 102 -0.42 9.49 -11.02
C PHE A 102 -1.80 8.84 -11.20
N THR A 103 -2.61 8.76 -10.15
CA THR A 103 -3.97 8.19 -10.21
C THR A 103 -4.84 8.94 -11.20
N ILE A 104 -4.88 10.28 -11.14
CA ILE A 104 -5.66 11.11 -12.08
C ILE A 104 -5.12 10.94 -13.50
N SER A 105 -3.80 10.99 -13.68
CA SER A 105 -3.17 10.84 -15.01
C SER A 105 -3.51 9.49 -15.65
N LEU A 106 -3.44 8.41 -14.88
CA LEU A 106 -3.79 7.06 -15.34
C LEU A 106 -5.29 6.93 -15.57
N SER A 107 -6.13 7.54 -14.72
CA SER A 107 -7.58 7.55 -14.89
C SER A 107 -7.98 8.18 -16.21
N ILE A 108 -7.42 9.34 -16.56
CA ILE A 108 -7.68 10.00 -17.84
C ILE A 108 -7.21 9.13 -19.01
N LEU A 109 -6.05 8.49 -18.90
CA LEU A 109 -5.48 7.67 -19.97
C LEU A 109 -6.28 6.38 -20.25
N PHE A 110 -6.75 5.70 -19.21
CA PHE A 110 -7.39 4.39 -19.33
C PHE A 110 -8.92 4.41 -19.29
N LEU A 111 -9.51 5.32 -18.53
CA LEU A 111 -10.98 5.44 -18.38
C LEU A 111 -11.57 6.56 -19.22
N GLY A 112 -10.77 7.56 -19.62
CA GLY A 112 -11.26 8.70 -20.40
C GLY A 112 -12.09 9.71 -19.57
N ASP A 113 -12.13 9.56 -18.26
CA ASP A 113 -12.89 10.42 -17.37
C ASP A 113 -12.20 11.80 -17.24
N LEU A 114 -12.76 12.82 -17.90
CA LEU A 114 -12.63 14.20 -17.47
C LEU A 114 -13.89 14.55 -16.67
N SER A 115 -13.69 14.82 -15.37
CA SER A 115 -14.66 15.26 -14.34
C SER A 115 -15.54 14.19 -13.70
#